data_AF-A0AAJ2GYR5-F1
#
_entry.id   AF-A0AAJ2GYR5-F1
#
_cell.length_a   1.000
_cell.length_b   1.000
_cell.length_c   1.000
_cell.angle_alpha   90.00
_cell.angle_beta   90.00
_cell.angle_gamma   90.00
#
_symmetry.space_group_name_H-M   'P 1'
#
loop_
_entity.id
_entity.type
_entity.pdbx_description
1 polymer ?
#
loop_
_entity_poly.entity_id
_entity_poly.type
_entity_poly.pdbx_seq_one_letter_code
_entity_poly.pdbx_strand_id
1 'polypeptide(L)' 'SPPATRHKPAVATDIEQLTRRLSERLGAAVEINHNNKGKGKMVIRYHSLDELDGILSVLDAEY' A
#
# COMPACT_ATOMS: atom_id res chain seq x y z
N SER A 1 13.40 21.39 -29.20
CA SER A 1 13.54 19.93 -29.02
C SER A 1 12.30 19.38 -28.34
N PRO A 2 11.69 18.28 -28.79
CA PRO A 2 10.54 17.69 -28.11
C PRO A 2 11.02 16.91 -26.87
N PRO A 3 10.30 16.97 -25.72
CA PRO A 3 10.72 16.31 -24.51
C PRO A 3 10.42 14.81 -24.61
N ALA A 4 11.41 13.99 -24.25
CA ALA A 4 11.29 12.54 -24.18
C ALA A 4 10.13 12.15 -23.25
N THR A 5 9.20 11.37 -23.80
CA THR A 5 8.15 10.66 -23.08
C THR A 5 8.78 9.76 -22.01
N ARG A 6 8.72 10.20 -20.75
CA ARG A 6 9.14 9.38 -19.60
C ARG A 6 8.13 8.24 -19.45
N HIS A 7 8.54 7.04 -19.83
CA HIS A 7 7.83 5.82 -19.42
C HIS A 7 7.86 5.75 -17.89
N LYS A 8 6.72 6.04 -17.24
CA LYS A 8 6.54 5.75 -15.82
C LYS A 8 6.67 4.21 -15.69
N PRO A 9 7.65 3.68 -14.95
CA PRO A 9 7.96 2.25 -15.00
C PRO A 9 6.78 1.45 -14.44
N ALA A 10 6.35 0.40 -15.14
CA ALA A 10 5.17 -0.42 -14.83
C ALA A 10 5.07 -0.85 -13.36
N VAL A 11 6.21 -1.12 -12.71
CA VAL A 11 6.31 -1.48 -11.28
C VAL A 11 5.75 -0.40 -10.35
N ALA A 12 5.93 0.88 -10.69
CA ALA A 12 5.38 1.98 -9.88
C ALA A 12 3.84 1.95 -9.90
N THR A 13 3.25 1.64 -11.05
CA THR A 13 1.79 1.54 -11.21
C THR A 13 1.22 0.35 -10.43
N ASP A 14 1.91 -0.80 -10.42
CA ASP A 14 1.45 -1.99 -9.69
C ASP A 14 1.43 -1.75 -8.17
N ILE A 15 2.45 -1.06 -7.66
CA ILE A 15 2.53 -0.69 -6.23
C ILE A 15 1.48 0.35 -5.86
N GLU A 16 1.23 1.34 -6.72
CA GLU A 16 0.14 2.32 -6.53
C GLU A 16 -1.23 1.60 -6.45
N GLN A 17 -1.50 0.65 -7.35
CA GLN A 17 -2.74 -0.13 -7.35
C GLN A 17 -2.86 -1.07 -6.15
N LEU A 18 -1.76 -1.71 -5.73
CA LEU A 18 -1.72 -2.52 -4.52
C LEU A 18 -2.04 -1.67 -3.29
N THR A 19 -1.38 -0.52 -3.17
CA THR A 19 -1.58 0.42 -2.05
C THR A 19 -3.03 0.85 -1.98
N ARG A 20 -3.64 1.26 -3.11
CA ARG A 20 -5.05 1.65 -3.15
C ARG A 20 -5.98 0.52 -2.68
N ARG A 21 -5.81 -0.69 -3.22
CA ARG A 21 -6.66 -1.84 -2.84
C ARG A 21 -6.53 -2.21 -1.37
N LEU A 22 -5.33 -2.12 -0.80
CA LEU A 22 -5.12 -2.39 0.62
C LEU A 22 -5.75 -1.29 1.48
N SER A 23 -5.62 -0.02 1.10
CA SER A 23 -6.29 1.08 1.81
C SER A 23 -7.81 0.93 1.79
N GLU A 24 -8.39 0.56 0.64
CA GLU A 24 -9.84 0.30 0.50
C GLU A 24 -10.29 -0.89 1.37
N ARG A 25 -9.55 -2.00 1.35
CA ARG A 25 -9.90 -3.21 2.11
C ARG A 25 -9.76 -3.02 3.62
N LEU A 26 -8.71 -2.33 4.06
CA LEU A 26 -8.40 -2.14 5.48
C LEU A 26 -9.11 -0.92 6.09
N GLY A 27 -9.69 -0.05 5.25
CA GLY A 27 -10.31 1.20 5.70
C GLY A 27 -9.30 2.19 6.30
N ALA A 28 -8.01 2.02 6.00
CA ALA A 28 -6.91 2.71 6.65
C ALA A 28 -5.89 3.24 5.63
N ALA A 29 -5.09 4.25 6.01
CA ALA A 29 -4.05 4.77 5.12
C ALA A 29 -2.86 3.80 5.07
N VAL A 30 -2.59 3.25 3.88
CA VAL A 30 -1.48 2.33 3.62
C VAL A 30 -0.37 3.02 2.83
N GLU A 31 0.88 2.82 3.23
CA GLU A 31 2.08 3.21 2.51
C GLU A 31 2.95 1.98 2.26
N ILE A 32 3.40 1.77 1.01
CA ILE A 32 4.30 0.68 0.63
C ILE A 32 5.59 1.26 0.07
N ASN A 33 6.69 0.95 0.74
CA ASN A 33 8.04 1.22 0.25
C ASN A 33 8.71 -0.09 -0.12
N HIS A 34 9.33 -0.18 -1.29
CA HIS A 34 10.08 -1.37 -1.72
C HIS A 34 11.41 -0.95 -2.34
N ASN A 35 12.39 -1.84 -2.30
CA ASN A 35 13.67 -1.64 -2.97
C ASN A 35 13.84 -2.60 -4.15
N ASN A 36 14.78 -2.28 -5.03
CA ASN A 36 15.08 -3.05 -6.24
C ASN A 36 15.65 -4.47 -5.94
N LYS A 37 15.87 -4.82 -4.66
CA LYS A 37 16.32 -6.14 -4.21
C LYS A 37 15.18 -7.00 -3.65
N GLY A 38 13.92 -6.57 -3.83
CA GLY A 38 12.72 -7.29 -3.41
C GLY A 38 12.38 -7.17 -1.92
N LYS A 39 13.11 -6.36 -1.14
CA LYS A 39 12.73 -6.08 0.26
C LYS A 39 11.76 -4.91 0.30
N GLY A 40 10.77 -4.96 1.19
CA GLY A 40 9.79 -3.90 1.36
C GLY A 40 9.39 -3.64 2.81
N LYS A 41 8.72 -2.51 3.02
CA LYS A 41 8.11 -2.07 4.26
C LYS A 41 6.70 -1.58 3.93
N MET A 42 5.72 -2.05 4.68
CA MET A 42 4.36 -1.53 4.67
C MET A 42 4.09 -0.80 5.99
N VAL A 43 3.46 0.37 5.92
CA VAL A 43 3.00 1.13 7.09
C VAL A 43 1.49 1.31 6.94
N ILE A 44 0.73 0.95 7.96
CA ILE A 44 -0.71 1.19 8.05
C ILE A 44 -0.91 2.18 9.21
N ARG A 45 -1.52 3.33 8.93
CA ARG A 45 -1.79 4.37 9.94
C ARG A 45 -3.20 4.20 10.49
N TYR A 46 -3.33 4.36 11.80
CA TYR A 46 -4.59 4.35 12.55
C TYR A 46 -4.62 5.53 13.53
N HIS A 47 -5.82 5.93 13.97
CA HIS A 47 -6.05 7.08 14.85
C HIS A 47 -6.63 6.70 16.22
N SER A 48 -7.12 5.46 16.37
CA SER A 48 -7.63 4.93 17.65
C SER A 48 -7.30 3.45 17.79
N LEU A 49 -7.42 2.92 19.02
CA LEU A 49 -7.29 1.49 19.27
C LEU A 49 -8.40 0.69 18.57
N ASP A 50 -9.63 1.21 18.54
CA ASP A 50 -10.74 0.57 17.82
C ASP A 50 -10.45 0.42 16.32
N GLU A 51 -9.81 1.42 15.69
CA GLU A 51 -9.40 1.34 14.28
C GLU A 51 -8.29 0.31 14.09
N LEU A 52 -7.31 0.26 15.01
CA LEU A 52 -6.26 -0.77 14.99
C LEU A 52 -6.88 -2.18 15.09
N ASP A 53 -7.81 -2.40 16.01
CA ASP A 53 -8.50 -3.68 16.19
C ASP A 53 -9.31 -4.07 14.95
N GLY A 54 -9.97 -3.10 14.31
CA GLY A 54 -10.65 -3.29 13.02
C GLY A 54 -9.68 -3.71 11.91
N ILE A 55 -8.52 -3.04 11.80
CA ILE A 55 -7.47 -3.39 10.82
C ILE A 55 -6.94 -4.80 11.08
N LEU A 56 -6.64 -5.14 12.34
CA LEU A 56 -6.13 -6.46 12.72
C LEU A 56 -7.16 -7.55 12.39
N SER A 57 -8.44 -7.32 12.67
CA SER A 57 -9.52 -8.26 12.35
C SER A 57 -9.62 -8.58 10.85
N VAL A 58 -9.36 -7.59 9.98
CA VAL A 58 -9.36 -7.81 8.52
C VAL A 58 -8.13 -8.59 8.04
N LEU A 59 -7.00 -8.46 8.74
CA LEU A 59 -5.76 -9.17 8.44
C LEU A 59 -5.78 -10.61 8.98
N ASP A 60 -6.28 -10.80 10.19
CA ASP A 60 -6.42 -12.08 10.89
C ASP A 60 -7.64 -12.86 10.41
N ALA A 61 -7.89 -12.93 9.10
CA ALA A 61 -9.07 -13.57 8.51
C ALA A 61 -9.09 -15.12 8.64
N GLU A 62 -8.85 -15.63 9.86
CA GLU A 62 -9.28 -16.91 10.42
C GLU A 62 -9.86 -16.67 11.84
N TYR A 63 -11.16 -16.39 11.90
CA TYR A 63 -12.09 -16.91 12.90
C TYR A 63 -13.45 -17.15 12.22
#